data_AF-A0A948C4U6-F1
#
_entry.id   AF-A0A948C4U6-F1
#
_cell.length_a   1.000
_cell.length_b   1.000
_cell.length_c   1.000
_cell.angle_alpha   90.00
_cell.angle_beta   90.00
_cell.angle_gamma   90.00
#
_symmetry.space_group_name_H-M   'P 1'
#
loop_
_entity.id
_entity.type
_entity.pdbx_description
1 polymer ?
#
loop_
_entity_poly.entity_id
_entity_poly.type
_entity_poly.pdbx_seq_one_letter_code
_entity_poly.pdbx_strand_id
1 'polypeptide(L)' 'MTYNDNGTEIIAGTVPAKITFDATEVFSDFSLPDYIILWDVNDDGEMERQNTASFTYTYTGAKLYNVNIRFP' A
#
# COMPACT_ATOMS: atom_id res chain seq x y z
N MET A 1 1.36 -7.71 17.91
CA MET A 1 2.11 -8.83 17.30
C MET A 1 2.33 -8.44 15.85
N THR A 2 3.52 -7.94 15.52
CA THR A 2 3.86 -7.58 14.14
C THR A 2 4.97 -8.56 13.76
N TYR A 3 4.65 -9.51 12.90
CA TYR A 3 5.62 -10.50 12.42
C TYR A 3 6.31 -9.87 11.20
N ASN A 4 7.53 -9.41 11.44
CA ASN A 4 8.45 -8.89 10.43
C ASN A 4 9.30 -10.06 9.91
N ASP A 5 8.98 -10.56 8.72
CA ASP A 5 9.82 -11.52 7.97
C ASP A 5 9.50 -11.45 6.46
N ASN A 6 10.12 -10.49 5.78
CA ASN A 6 10.73 -10.58 4.45
C ASN A 6 10.05 -11.40 3.32
N GLY A 7 8.72 -11.32 3.17
CA GLY A 7 8.02 -11.87 2.00
C GLY A 7 6.52 -12.01 2.22
N THR A 8 5.76 -10.98 1.83
CA THR A 8 4.31 -10.85 1.98
C THR A 8 3.86 -10.71 3.45
N GLU A 9 3.87 -9.46 3.94
CA GLU A 9 3.37 -9.12 5.28
C GLU A 9 1.84 -9.18 5.32
N ILE A 10 1.29 -9.87 6.32
CA ILE A 10 -0.13 -9.79 6.65
C ILE A 10 -0.26 -8.83 7.85
N ILE A 11 -0.81 -7.65 7.60
CA ILE A 11 -1.16 -6.70 8.64
C ILE A 11 -2.56 -7.02 9.16
N ALA A 12 -2.65 -7.46 10.41
CA ALA A 12 -3.92 -7.77 11.08
C ALA A 12 -4.29 -6.69 12.10
N GLY A 13 -5.58 -6.35 12.17
CA GLY A 13 -6.10 -5.36 13.11
C GLY A 13 -7.62 -5.45 13.27
N THR A 14 -8.16 -4.72 14.25
CA THR A 14 -9.60 -4.56 14.41
C THR A 14 -10.11 -3.42 13.53
N VAL A 15 -11.32 -3.56 12.99
CA VAL A 15 -11.96 -2.47 12.25
C VAL A 15 -12.50 -1.38 13.18
N PRO A 16 -12.40 -0.08 12.79
CA PRO A 16 -11.71 0.41 11.60
C PRO A 16 -10.19 0.35 11.76
N ALA A 17 -9.50 -0.19 10.77
CA ALA A 17 -8.04 -0.30 10.75
C ALA A 17 -7.44 0.78 9.85
N LYS A 18 -6.58 1.63 10.42
CA LYS A 18 -5.90 2.71 9.70
C LYS A 18 -4.48 2.26 9.35
N ILE A 19 -4.20 2.10 8.06
CA ILE A 19 -2.91 1.61 7.55
C ILE A 19 -2.22 2.72 6.76
N THR A 20 -0.94 2.95 7.06
CA THR A 20 -0.09 3.87 6.32
C THR A 20 0.74 3.09 5.31
N PHE A 21 0.64 3.47 4.04
CA PHE A 21 1.47 2.98 2.95
C PHE A 21 2.58 4.00 2.70
N ASP A 22 3.81 3.52 2.58
CA ASP A 22 4.98 4.35 2.29
C ASP A 22 5.93 3.60 1.34
N ALA A 23 6.09 4.14 0.14
CA ALA A 23 7.00 3.65 -0.89
C ALA A 23 8.14 4.65 -1.16
N THR A 24 8.36 5.62 -0.27
CA THR A 24 9.38 6.68 -0.47
C THR A 24 10.77 6.08 -0.71
N GLU A 25 11.13 5.01 0.02
CA GLU A 25 12.42 4.32 -0.14
C GLU A 25 12.58 3.68 -1.52
N VAL A 26 11.50 3.14 -2.11
CA VAL A 26 11.55 2.57 -3.47
C VAL A 26 12.00 3.63 -4.47
N PHE A 27 11.48 4.87 -4.38
CA PHE A 27 11.81 5.91 -5.36
C PHE A 27 13.15 6.59 -5.12
N SER A 28 13.59 6.71 -3.86
CA SER A 28 14.93 7.24 -3.57
C SER A 28 16.02 6.34 -4.17
N ASP A 29 15.83 5.02 -4.15
CA ASP A 29 16.81 4.07 -4.64
C ASP A 29 16.96 4.10 -6.17
N PHE A 30 15.87 4.37 -6.91
CA PHE A 30 15.87 4.33 -8.37
C PHE A 30 16.11 5.68 -9.07
N SER A 31 16.16 6.82 -8.34
CA SER A 31 16.40 8.16 -8.92
C SER A 31 15.49 8.49 -10.12
N LEU A 32 14.23 8.06 -10.08
CA LEU A 32 13.30 8.19 -11.20
C LEU A 32 12.79 9.64 -11.33
N PRO A 33 12.98 10.32 -12.49
CA PRO A 33 12.60 11.72 -12.67
C PRO A 33 11.09 11.94 -12.84
N ASP A 34 10.40 10.94 -13.39
CA ASP A 34 8.94 10.93 -13.62
C ASP A 34 8.40 9.57 -13.19
N TYR A 35 7.98 9.41 -11.92
CA TYR A 35 7.41 8.16 -11.46
C TYR A 35 5.88 8.26 -11.35
N ILE A 36 5.20 7.30 -11.97
CA ILE A 36 3.77 7.07 -11.78
C ILE A 36 3.63 5.90 -10.82
N ILE A 37 2.82 6.08 -9.79
CA ILE A 37 2.48 5.02 -8.84
C ILE A 37 1.00 4.80 -8.92
N LEU A 38 0.58 3.56 -9.09
CA LEU A 38 -0.84 3.18 -9.09
C LEU A 38 -1.09 2.27 -7.89
N TRP A 39 -1.96 2.70 -6.99
CA TRP A 39 -2.31 1.99 -5.77
C TRP A 39 -3.73 1.50 -5.83
N ASP A 40 -3.89 0.18 -5.79
CA ASP A 40 -5.14 -0.52 -5.58
C ASP A 40 -4.98 -1.30 -4.27
N VAL A 41 -5.50 -0.74 -3.18
CA VAL A 41 -5.29 -1.27 -1.82
C VAL A 41 -6.44 -2.14 -1.33
N ASN A 42 -7.46 -2.32 -2.17
CA ASN A 42 -8.65 -3.11 -1.83
C ASN A 42 -8.94 -4.25 -2.83
N ASP A 43 -8.17 -4.35 -3.91
CA ASP A 43 -8.25 -5.35 -4.98
C ASP A 43 -9.58 -5.34 -5.75
N ASP A 44 -10.16 -4.15 -5.94
CA ASP A 44 -11.40 -3.96 -6.70
C ASP A 44 -11.18 -3.53 -8.16
N GLY A 45 -9.92 -3.29 -8.54
CA GLY A 45 -9.52 -2.87 -9.89
C GLY A 45 -9.53 -1.37 -10.13
N GLU A 46 -10.08 -0.58 -9.20
CA GLU A 46 -9.97 0.88 -9.18
C GLU A 46 -8.75 1.33 -8.38
N MET A 47 -8.26 2.54 -8.66
CA MET A 47 -7.10 3.09 -7.96
C MET A 47 -7.54 3.99 -6.81
N GLU A 48 -7.24 3.62 -5.57
CA GLU A 48 -7.43 4.51 -4.43
C GLU A 48 -6.54 5.74 -4.50
N ARG A 49 -5.31 5.58 -5.02
CA ARG A 49 -4.32 6.66 -5.12
C ARG A 49 -3.43 6.53 -6.33
N GLN A 50 -2.95 7.68 -6.79
CA GLN A 50 -1.97 7.78 -7.85
C GLN A 50 -0.90 8.82 -7.52
N ASN A 51 0.32 8.62 -8.04
CA ASN A 51 1.44 9.57 -7.97
C ASN A 51 1.73 10.09 -6.55
N THR A 52 1.54 9.24 -5.55
CA THR A 52 1.69 9.57 -4.13
C THR A 52 2.56 8.51 -3.49
N ALA A 53 3.73 8.91 -2.99
CA ALA A 53 4.70 7.99 -2.39
C ALA A 53 4.25 7.47 -1.01
N SER A 54 3.47 8.27 -0.26
CA SER A 54 2.96 7.88 1.05
C SER A 54 1.53 8.36 1.28
N PHE A 55 0.66 7.51 1.81
CA PHE A 55 -0.70 7.91 2.21
C PHE A 55 -1.26 6.97 3.28
N THR A 56 -2.45 7.30 3.78
CA THR A 56 -3.16 6.44 4.72
C THR A 56 -4.52 6.04 4.16
N TYR A 57 -4.88 4.78 4.37
CA TYR A 57 -6.19 4.22 4.05
C TYR A 57 -6.84 3.61 5.29
N THR A 58 -8.18 3.65 5.35
CA THR A 58 -8.95 3.11 6.47
C THR A 58 -9.82 1.96 6.00
N TYR A 59 -9.51 0.75 6.44
CA TYR A 59 -10.34 -0.42 6.22
C TYR A 59 -11.45 -0.48 7.26
N THR A 60 -12.71 -0.48 6.81
CA THR A 60 -13.90 -0.51 7.66
C THR A 60 -14.53 -1.90 7.77
N GLY A 61 -14.20 -2.82 6.86
CA GLY A 61 -14.70 -4.19 6.83
C GLY A 61 -13.67 -5.20 7.34
N ALA A 62 -14.11 -6.17 8.16
CA ALA A 62 -13.24 -7.21 8.70
C ALA A 62 -13.10 -8.34 7.68
N LYS A 63 -12.11 -8.23 6.79
CA LYS A 63 -11.79 -9.24 5.77
C LYS A 63 -10.31 -9.14 5.36
N LEU A 64 -9.85 -10.10 4.57
CA LEU A 64 -8.56 -10.03 3.90
C LEU A 64 -8.66 -9.05 2.72
N TYR A 65 -7.67 -8.18 2.57
CA TYR A 65 -7.50 -7.27 1.44
C TYR A 65 -6.14 -7.55 0.81
N ASN A 66 -6.11 -7.73 -0.51
CA ASN A 66 -4.85 -7.75 -1.25
C ASN A 66 -4.49 -6.31 -1.62
N VAL A 67 -3.20 -5.99 -1.60
CA VAL A 67 -2.70 -4.68 -2.00
C VAL A 67 -1.84 -4.86 -3.24
N ASN A 68 -2.22 -4.18 -4.30
CA ASN A 68 -1.53 -4.18 -5.58
C ASN A 68 -0.90 -2.80 -5.83
N ILE A 69 0.39 -2.81 -6.10
CA ILE A 69 1.17 -1.60 -6.43
C ILE A 69 1.78 -1.82 -7.80
N ARG A 70 1.65 -0.81 -8.68
CA ARG A 70 2.21 -0.86 -10.04
C ARG A 70 3.03 0.39 -10.33
N PHE A 71 4.16 0.18 -10.97
CA PHE A 71 5.03 1.20 -11.55
C PHE A 71 5.08 0.94 -13.08
N PRO A 72 4.99 1.95 -13.95
CA PRO A 72 5.22 1.78 -15.39
C PRO A 72 6.67 1.49 -15.74
#